data_AF-A0A9E3LBX9-F1
#
_entry.id   AF-A0A9E3LBX9-F1
#
_cell.length_a   1.000
_cell.length_b   1.000
_cell.length_c   1.000
_cell.angle_alpha   90.00
_cell.angle_beta   90.00
_cell.angle_gamma   90.00
#
_symmetry.space_group_name_H-M   'P 1'
#
loop_
_entity.id
_entity.type
_entity.pdbx_description
1 polymer ?
#
loop_
_entity_poly.entity_id
_entity_poly.type
_entity_poly.pdbx_seq_one_letter_code
_entity_poly.pdbx_strand_id
1 'polypeptide(L)'
;MAIIRGFVATALFAGFAIGVASPARADLPTMNGSYNETSTSPSGRAVVTSWTVSPCGDGCVYVKAGAGGGQARLIDGQWVLDGMGDLSCGDGSYFQMATNSHVTWDPDTLAGTSTITYILPVCGQPAGYVQINQVQIKQAS
;
A
#
# COMPACT_ATOMS: atom_id res chain seq x y z
N MET A 1 -31.34 73.53 30.22
CA MET A 1 -30.05 72.81 30.09
C MET A 1 -30.05 71.70 31.13
N ALA A 2 -29.90 70.40 30.85
CA ALA A 2 -29.69 69.63 29.64
C ALA A 2 -30.40 68.28 29.81
N ILE A 3 -30.96 67.78 28.71
CA ILE A 3 -31.58 66.45 28.57
C ILE A 3 -30.45 65.47 28.26
N ILE A 4 -30.37 64.32 28.94
CA ILE A 4 -29.61 63.17 28.44
C ILE A 4 -30.44 61.91 28.59
N ARG A 5 -30.89 61.41 27.43
CA ARG A 5 -31.46 60.08 27.18
C ARG A 5 -30.28 59.10 26.96
N GLY A 6 -30.35 57.89 27.49
CA GLY A 6 -29.37 56.83 27.21
C GLY A 6 -30.01 55.44 27.19
N PHE A 7 -29.95 54.79 26.02
CA PHE A 7 -30.60 53.55 25.63
C PHE A 7 -30.08 52.30 26.38
N VAL A 8 -30.99 51.40 26.77
CA VAL A 8 -30.67 50.03 27.19
C VAL A 8 -30.53 49.17 25.93
N ALA A 9 -29.35 48.62 25.67
CA ALA A 9 -29.12 47.66 24.59
C ALA A 9 -28.88 46.26 25.19
N THR A 10 -29.92 45.44 25.22
CA THR A 10 -29.85 44.00 25.49
C THR A 10 -29.16 43.30 24.30
N ALA A 11 -27.92 42.88 24.49
CA ALA A 11 -27.21 42.02 23.53
C ALA A 11 -27.70 40.57 23.68
N LEU A 12 -28.47 40.09 22.70
CA LEU A 12 -28.80 38.68 22.54
C LEU A 12 -27.57 37.95 21.98
N PHE A 13 -26.91 37.14 22.81
CA PHE A 13 -25.87 36.21 22.34
C PHE A 13 -26.56 35.03 21.65
N ALA A 14 -26.57 35.03 20.31
CA ALA A 14 -26.92 33.86 19.52
C ALA A 14 -25.77 32.84 19.60
N GLY A 15 -25.99 31.75 20.34
CA GLY A 15 -25.04 30.64 20.43
C GLY A 15 -24.93 29.91 19.09
N PHE A 16 -23.80 30.06 18.40
CA PHE A 16 -23.44 29.23 17.25
C PHE A 16 -23.03 27.85 17.76
N ALA A 17 -23.89 26.85 17.59
CA ALA A 17 -23.53 25.45 17.78
C ALA A 17 -22.59 25.04 16.63
N ILE A 18 -21.29 24.97 16.90
CA ILE A 18 -20.33 24.38 15.96
C ILE A 18 -20.56 22.87 16.01
N GLY A 19 -21.36 22.37 15.08
CA GLY A 19 -21.49 20.93 14.86
C GLY A 19 -20.13 20.39 14.42
N VAL A 20 -19.42 19.73 15.33
CA VAL A 20 -18.32 18.84 14.96
C VAL A 20 -18.95 17.70 14.17
N ALA A 21 -18.95 17.80 12.85
CA ALA A 21 -19.21 16.66 12.00
C ALA A 21 -18.12 15.64 12.34
N SER A 22 -18.50 14.56 13.03
CA SER A 22 -17.63 13.40 13.22
C SER A 22 -17.00 13.05 11.88
N PRO A 23 -15.69 12.75 11.80
CA PRO A 23 -15.13 12.24 10.56
C PRO A 23 -15.94 11.00 10.22
N ALA A 24 -16.69 11.05 9.12
CA ALA A 24 -17.25 9.86 8.52
C ALA A 24 -16.04 8.95 8.31
N ARG A 25 -16.02 7.78 8.98
CA ARG A 25 -15.04 6.76 8.66
C ARG A 25 -15.37 6.37 7.21
N ALA A 26 -14.62 6.93 6.26
CA ALA A 26 -14.58 6.36 4.94
C ALA A 26 -14.17 4.90 5.12
N ASP A 27 -14.95 3.97 4.55
CA ASP A 27 -14.59 2.56 4.55
C ASP A 27 -13.16 2.46 4.01
N LEU A 28 -12.26 1.85 4.78
CA LEU A 28 -10.88 1.67 4.33
C LEU A 28 -10.90 0.80 3.08
N PRO A 29 -10.05 1.10 2.08
CA PRO A 29 -9.90 0.22 0.94
C PRO A 29 -9.62 -1.21 1.38
N THR A 30 -10.22 -2.18 0.70
CA THR A 30 -10.07 -3.61 0.98
C THR A 30 -9.90 -4.39 -0.30
N MET A 31 -9.23 -5.54 -0.20
CA MET A 31 -9.04 -6.48 -1.30
C MET A 31 -9.42 -7.88 -0.83
N ASN A 32 -10.17 -8.62 -1.66
CA ASN A 32 -10.58 -9.98 -1.35
C ASN A 32 -10.81 -10.76 -2.65
N GLY A 33 -10.22 -11.95 -2.73
CA GLY A 33 -10.36 -12.87 -3.87
C GLY A 33 -9.05 -13.14 -4.58
N SER A 34 -9.15 -13.56 -5.83
CA SER A 34 -8.01 -13.96 -6.66
C SER A 34 -7.53 -12.80 -7.52
N TYR A 35 -6.22 -12.63 -7.60
CA TYR A 35 -5.56 -11.58 -8.38
C TYR A 35 -4.35 -12.15 -9.12
N ASN A 36 -3.96 -11.51 -10.22
CA ASN A 36 -2.69 -11.73 -10.88
C ASN A 36 -1.85 -10.47 -10.75
N GLU A 37 -0.71 -10.59 -10.07
CA GLU A 37 0.31 -9.56 -10.00
C GLU A 37 1.28 -9.74 -11.17
N THR A 38 1.62 -8.65 -11.84
CA THR A 38 2.62 -8.62 -12.91
C THR A 38 3.75 -7.68 -12.50
N SER A 39 4.92 -8.25 -12.23
CA SER A 39 6.15 -7.51 -11.93
C SER A 39 7.01 -7.42 -13.18
N THR A 40 7.26 -6.19 -13.66
CA THR A 40 8.06 -5.90 -14.84
C THR A 40 9.37 -5.23 -14.45
N SER A 41 10.48 -5.89 -14.78
CA SER A 41 11.83 -5.38 -14.53
C SER A 41 12.21 -4.25 -15.51
N PRO A 42 13.25 -3.44 -15.20
CA PRO A 42 13.72 -2.37 -16.08
C PRO A 42 14.16 -2.84 -17.48
N SER A 43 14.55 -4.11 -17.63
CA SER A 43 14.89 -4.72 -18.92
C SER A 43 13.67 -5.13 -19.74
N GLY A 44 12.45 -4.91 -19.23
CA GLY A 44 11.18 -5.27 -19.87
C GLY A 44 10.74 -6.72 -19.63
N ARG A 45 11.51 -7.52 -18.90
CA ARG A 45 11.10 -8.87 -18.52
C ARG A 45 9.99 -8.80 -17.47
N ALA A 46 8.85 -9.43 -17.76
CA ALA A 46 7.70 -9.51 -16.87
C ALA A 46 7.54 -10.92 -16.29
N VAL A 47 7.11 -10.99 -15.03
CA VAL A 47 6.74 -12.23 -14.32
C VAL A 47 5.33 -12.04 -13.79
N VAL A 48 4.48 -13.06 -13.94
CA VAL A 48 3.11 -13.04 -13.44
C VAL A 48 3.00 -14.01 -12.26
N THR A 49 2.46 -13.52 -11.15
CA THR A 49 2.25 -14.28 -9.92
C THR A 49 0.77 -14.28 -9.56
N SER A 50 0.17 -15.46 -9.40
CA SER A 50 -1.21 -15.58 -8.92
C SER A 50 -1.26 -15.40 -7.41
N TRP A 51 -2.12 -14.50 -6.96
CA TRP A 51 -2.32 -14.12 -5.57
C TRP A 51 -3.73 -14.50 -5.12
N THR A 52 -3.86 -15.02 -3.91
CA THR A 52 -5.13 -15.10 -3.18
C THR A 52 -5.05 -14.11 -2.03
N VAL A 53 -5.98 -13.16 -2.01
CA VAL A 53 -6.00 -12.06 -1.05
C VAL A 53 -7.23 -12.18 -0.16
N SER A 54 -7.06 -11.99 1.15
CA SER A 54 -8.16 -11.96 2.11
C SER A 54 -7.96 -10.85 3.14
N PRO A 55 -9.04 -10.20 3.61
CA PRO A 55 -8.92 -9.18 4.66
C PRO A 55 -8.46 -9.81 5.98
N CYS A 56 -7.57 -9.11 6.71
CA CYS A 56 -7.09 -9.51 8.04
C CYS A 56 -7.40 -8.50 9.16
N GLY A 57 -8.27 -7.52 8.88
CA GLY A 57 -8.66 -6.44 9.77
C GLY A 57 -8.52 -5.08 9.10
N ASP A 58 -8.85 -4.01 9.84
CA ASP A 58 -8.77 -2.64 9.33
C ASP A 58 -7.36 -2.31 8.82
N GLY A 59 -7.27 -1.88 7.55
CA GLY A 59 -5.99 -1.57 6.90
C GLY A 59 -5.05 -2.77 6.74
N CYS A 60 -5.60 -3.99 6.69
CA CYS A 60 -4.82 -5.23 6.59
C CYS A 60 -5.42 -6.17 5.53
N VAL A 61 -4.59 -6.63 4.60
CA VAL A 61 -4.90 -7.77 3.74
C VAL A 61 -3.79 -8.80 3.81
N TYR A 62 -4.13 -10.09 3.83
CA TYR A 62 -3.18 -11.18 3.73
C TYR A 62 -3.10 -11.61 2.26
N VAL A 63 -1.88 -11.64 1.73
CA VAL A 63 -1.58 -12.05 0.35
C VAL A 63 -0.90 -13.41 0.39
N LYS A 64 -1.50 -14.42 -0.23
CA LYS A 64 -0.87 -15.72 -0.50
C LYS A 64 -0.38 -15.75 -1.94
N ALA A 65 0.90 -16.02 -2.15
CA ALA A 65 1.52 -16.12 -3.47
C ALA A 65 2.40 -17.39 -3.54
N GLY A 66 2.02 -18.36 -4.37
CA GLY A 66 2.70 -19.65 -4.45
C GLY A 66 2.85 -20.32 -3.06
N ALA A 67 4.07 -20.74 -2.71
CA ALA A 67 4.37 -21.32 -1.40
C ALA A 67 4.43 -20.29 -0.25
N GLY A 68 4.66 -19.00 -0.56
CA GLY A 68 4.79 -17.91 0.43
C GLY A 68 3.51 -17.11 0.68
N GLY A 69 3.59 -16.15 1.58
CA GLY A 69 2.53 -15.18 1.85
C GLY A 69 2.91 -14.19 2.94
N GLY A 70 2.19 -13.08 3.02
CA GLY A 70 2.47 -12.01 3.97
C GLY A 70 1.29 -11.07 4.17
N GLN A 71 1.36 -10.26 5.23
CA GLN A 71 0.37 -9.22 5.48
C GLN A 71 0.81 -7.94 4.77
N ALA A 72 -0.05 -7.41 3.91
CA ALA A 72 0.06 -6.05 3.43
C ALA A 72 -0.71 -5.11 4.36
N ARG A 73 -0.11 -3.97 4.68
CA ARG A 73 -0.69 -2.93 5.54
C ARG A 73 -0.97 -1.68 4.72
N LEU A 74 -2.10 -1.04 5.00
CA LEU A 74 -2.40 0.26 4.43
C LEU A 74 -1.66 1.34 5.25
N ILE A 75 -0.63 1.93 4.68
CA ILE A 75 0.23 2.95 5.30
C ILE A 75 0.23 4.16 4.36
N ASP A 76 -0.15 5.33 4.89
CA ASP A 76 -0.18 6.60 4.14
C ASP A 76 -0.96 6.51 2.80
N GLY A 77 -2.02 5.71 2.77
CA GLY A 77 -2.89 5.52 1.60
C GLY A 77 -2.38 4.50 0.58
N GLN A 78 -1.26 3.82 0.84
CA GLN A 78 -0.72 2.77 -0.03
C GLN A 78 -0.69 1.44 0.69
N TRP A 79 -0.93 0.35 -0.04
CA TRP A 79 -0.63 -0.98 0.47
C TRP A 79 0.87 -1.19 0.48
N VAL A 80 1.38 -1.74 1.57
CA VAL A 80 2.79 -2.05 1.77
C VAL A 80 2.92 -3.50 2.18
N LEU A 81 3.67 -4.29 1.41
CA LEU A 81 3.97 -5.70 1.66
C LEU A 81 5.49 -5.91 1.65
N ASP A 82 6.03 -6.29 2.81
CA ASP A 82 7.42 -6.72 2.93
C ASP A 82 7.52 -8.25 2.93
N GLY A 83 8.61 -8.76 2.37
CA GLY A 83 8.84 -10.20 2.29
C GLY A 83 10.26 -10.56 1.89
N MET A 84 10.50 -11.86 1.82
CA MET A 84 11.71 -12.42 1.21
C MET A 84 11.34 -13.09 -0.10
N GLY A 85 12.22 -12.95 -1.09
CA GLY A 85 12.05 -13.52 -2.42
C GLY A 85 13.16 -14.50 -2.75
N ASP A 86 12.78 -15.55 -3.46
CA ASP A 86 13.73 -16.42 -4.14
C ASP A 86 14.23 -15.76 -5.42
N LEU A 87 15.40 -16.21 -5.90
CA LEU A 87 16.03 -15.63 -7.06
C LEU A 87 16.50 -16.72 -8.02
N SER A 88 16.01 -16.63 -9.27
CA SER A 88 16.47 -17.44 -10.39
C SER A 88 17.38 -16.62 -11.29
N CYS A 89 18.61 -17.08 -11.48
CA CYS A 89 19.60 -16.43 -12.34
C CYS A 89 19.48 -16.90 -13.79
N GLY A 90 20.04 -16.12 -14.73
CA GLY A 90 20.03 -16.45 -16.16
C GLY A 90 20.84 -17.70 -16.53
N ASP A 91 21.76 -18.13 -15.67
CA ASP A 91 22.55 -19.36 -15.81
C ASP A 91 21.80 -20.63 -15.34
N GLY A 92 20.56 -20.48 -14.86
CA GLY A 92 19.72 -21.57 -14.35
C GLY A 92 19.91 -21.86 -12.86
N SER A 93 20.82 -21.17 -12.16
CA SER A 93 20.94 -21.30 -10.71
C SER A 93 19.74 -20.69 -9.98
N TYR A 94 19.40 -21.26 -8.83
CA TYR A 94 18.27 -20.86 -8.00
C TYR A 94 18.70 -20.73 -6.54
N PHE A 95 18.34 -19.61 -5.92
CA PHE A 95 18.68 -19.29 -4.54
C PHE A 95 17.41 -18.93 -3.77
N GLN A 96 17.13 -19.71 -2.73
CA GLN A 96 15.97 -19.46 -1.87
C GLN A 96 16.26 -18.29 -0.93
N MET A 97 15.25 -17.45 -0.72
CA MET A 97 15.29 -16.33 0.23
C MET A 97 16.51 -15.42 0.01
N ALA A 98 16.95 -15.24 -1.23
CA ALA A 98 18.17 -14.51 -1.59
C ALA A 98 17.94 -12.99 -1.74
N THR A 99 16.70 -12.55 -1.57
CA THR A 99 16.31 -11.14 -1.67
C THR A 99 15.33 -10.74 -0.59
N ASN A 100 15.34 -9.47 -0.21
CA ASN A 100 14.23 -8.80 0.45
C ASN A 100 13.41 -8.07 -0.61
N SER A 101 12.09 -8.10 -0.47
CA SER A 101 11.15 -7.36 -1.31
C SER A 101 10.35 -6.38 -0.47
N HIS A 102 10.25 -5.14 -0.96
CA HIS A 102 9.32 -4.14 -0.46
C HIS A 102 8.38 -3.74 -1.59
N VAL A 103 7.14 -4.18 -1.51
CA VAL A 103 6.12 -3.94 -2.53
C VAL A 103 5.16 -2.88 -2.04
N THR A 104 4.97 -1.83 -2.83
CA THR A 104 3.96 -0.80 -2.58
C THR A 104 3.00 -0.69 -3.75
N TRP A 105 1.71 -0.57 -3.50
CA TRP A 105 0.72 -0.31 -4.56
C TRP A 105 -0.44 0.56 -4.08
N ASP A 106 -1.00 1.27 -5.04
CA ASP A 106 -2.17 2.10 -4.86
C ASP A 106 -3.44 1.24 -4.75
N PRO A 107 -4.31 1.46 -3.75
CA PRO A 107 -5.48 0.63 -3.49
C PRO A 107 -6.55 0.70 -4.60
N ASP A 108 -6.60 1.77 -5.37
CA ASP A 108 -7.66 2.01 -6.36
C ASP A 108 -7.24 1.56 -7.77
N THR A 109 -6.04 1.96 -8.19
CA THR A 109 -5.48 1.65 -9.51
C THR A 109 -4.78 0.30 -9.57
N LEU A 110 -4.46 -0.28 -8.39
CA LEU A 110 -3.73 -1.53 -8.25
C LEU A 110 -2.36 -1.52 -8.98
N ALA A 111 -1.78 -0.32 -9.16
CA ALA A 111 -0.47 -0.10 -9.75
C ALA A 111 0.54 0.27 -8.66
N GLY A 112 1.81 -0.10 -8.85
CA GLY A 112 2.79 0.03 -7.80
C GLY A 112 4.22 -0.28 -8.21
N THR A 113 5.08 -0.51 -7.21
CA THR A 113 6.48 -0.89 -7.40
C THR A 113 6.89 -2.00 -6.44
N SER A 114 7.86 -2.81 -6.87
CA SER A 114 8.54 -3.79 -6.02
C SER A 114 10.02 -3.46 -5.98
N THR A 115 10.51 -3.07 -4.81
CA THR A 115 11.94 -2.86 -4.57
C THR A 115 12.53 -4.16 -4.06
N ILE A 116 13.42 -4.75 -4.84
CA ILE A 116 14.09 -6.02 -4.56
C ILE A 116 15.53 -5.72 -4.19
N THR A 117 15.93 -6.07 -2.96
CA THR A 117 17.30 -5.91 -2.47
C THR A 117 17.96 -7.27 -2.34
N TYR A 118 19.09 -7.46 -2.99
CA TYR A 118 19.85 -8.70 -2.96
C TYR A 118 20.56 -8.82 -1.60
N ILE A 119 20.33 -9.91 -0.88
CA ILE A 119 21.01 -10.13 0.41
C ILE A 119 22.26 -11.01 0.27
N LEU A 120 22.41 -11.71 -0.85
CA LEU A 120 23.57 -12.52 -1.20
C LEU A 120 24.21 -12.02 -2.51
N PRO A 121 25.54 -12.18 -2.69
CA PRO A 121 26.21 -11.83 -3.94
C PRO A 121 26.01 -12.93 -4.99
N VAL A 122 24.88 -12.89 -5.71
CA VAL A 122 24.45 -13.93 -6.67
C VAL A 122 23.97 -13.31 -8.00
N CYS A 123 23.81 -14.13 -9.03
CA CYS A 123 23.44 -13.69 -10.39
C CYS A 123 24.36 -12.59 -10.97
N GLY A 124 25.64 -12.56 -10.57
CA GLY A 124 26.59 -11.51 -10.98
C GLY A 124 26.35 -10.14 -10.35
N GLN A 125 25.48 -10.05 -9.33
CA GLN A 125 25.23 -8.81 -8.57
C GLN A 125 25.82 -8.92 -7.15
N PRO A 126 26.34 -7.83 -6.58
CA PRO A 126 26.77 -7.81 -5.20
C PRO A 126 25.57 -7.84 -4.23
N ALA A 127 25.82 -8.26 -2.98
CA ALA A 127 24.87 -8.03 -1.91
C ALA A 127 24.63 -6.52 -1.72
N GLY A 128 23.39 -6.13 -1.45
CA GLY A 128 22.93 -4.74 -1.41
C GLY A 128 22.54 -4.16 -2.78
N TYR A 129 22.69 -4.90 -3.87
CA TYR A 129 22.17 -4.47 -5.17
C TYR A 129 20.64 -4.31 -5.09
N VAL A 130 20.12 -3.21 -5.64
CA VAL A 130 18.69 -2.89 -5.65
C VAL A 130 18.16 -2.88 -7.07
N GLN A 131 17.07 -3.63 -7.27
CA GLN A 131 16.28 -3.60 -8.49
C GLN A 131 14.87 -3.11 -8.18
N ILE A 132 14.34 -2.18 -8.98
CA ILE A 132 12.97 -1.69 -8.84
C ILE A 132 12.16 -2.17 -10.04
N ASN A 133 11.11 -2.94 -9.78
CA ASN A 133 10.17 -3.41 -10.78
C ASN A 133 8.88 -2.59 -10.71
N GLN A 134 8.23 -2.41 -11.87
CA GLN A 134 6.87 -1.91 -11.94
C GLN A 134 5.90 -3.05 -11.64
N VAL A 135 4.88 -2.79 -10.84
CA VAL A 135 3.86 -3.77 -10.44
C VAL A 135 2.51 -3.34 -10.98
N GLN A 136 1.80 -4.28 -11.60
CA GLN A 136 0.38 -4.12 -11.93
C GLN A 136 -0.38 -5.33 -11.43
N ILE A 137 -1.40 -5.11 -10.60
CA ILE A 137 -2.28 -6.14 -10.07
C ILE A 137 -3.62 -6.04 -10.78
N LYS A 138 -4.19 -7.19 -11.14
CA LYS A 138 -5.53 -7.30 -11.75
C LYS A 138 -6.31 -8.41 -11.07
N GLN A 139 -7.59 -8.19 -10.82
CA GLN A 139 -8.47 -9.25 -10.32
C GLN A 139 -8.55 -10.37 -11.36
N ALA A 140 -8.39 -11.62 -10.91
CA ALA A 140 -8.57 -12.78 -11.76
C ALA A 140 -10.07 -13.00 -11.99
N SER A 141 -10.46 -13.17 -13.25
CA SER A 141 -11.83 -13.46 -13.67
C SER A 141 -12.21 -14.92 -13.43
#